data_AF-A0AAU1BES5-F1
#
_entry.id   AF-A0AAU1BES5-F1
#
_cell.length_a   1.000
_cell.length_b   1.000
_cell.length_c   1.000
_cell.angle_alpha   90.00
_cell.angle_beta   90.00
_cell.angle_gamma   90.00
#
_symmetry.space_group_name_H-M   'P 1'
#
loop_
_entity.id
_entity.type
_entity.pdbx_description
1 polymer ?
#
loop_
_entity_poly.entity_id
_entity_poly.type
_entity_poly.pdbx_seq_one_letter_code
_entity_poly.pdbx_strand_id
1 'polypeptide(L)'
;MGANEQANGAVVAVAVELTAEVRTLLERTAAAAKAAVRDTIRARIVLASAEGLSNAEITRRLLVAVNTVRKWRGRFAALGPAGLADADRVGRPHQYGDLVRVAVVAAVTSCVPDGAAAWAHVAIAERVAAAVFAPVSRAWAGRVLADLDLKPHKVTSWLTRRDTPEFWERARDICELSRNPPTGAVVLSIDEKTAIAARSRKHPTRPAAPGCPARREFEYVRHGTASLVAALDVTSGEVLTEVIARNNAATFTTFLDQLDAAIDRARTSTSSWTTAPRTPPDTPRRGWPTTRAGTCTGPRRTPRGSTRSNSSSPP
;
A
#
# COMPACT_ATOMS: atom_id res chain seq x y z
N MET A 1 -10.22 54.14 -60.12
CA MET A 1 -8.78 54.39 -59.89
C MET A 1 -8.64 54.96 -58.49
N GLY A 2 -8.25 54.12 -57.54
CA GLY A 2 -7.96 54.52 -56.16
C GLY A 2 -6.97 53.49 -55.64
N ALA A 3 -5.69 53.82 -55.74
CA ALA A 3 -4.60 52.95 -55.33
C ALA A 3 -4.67 52.74 -53.82
N ASN A 4 -4.84 51.48 -53.40
CA ASN A 4 -4.76 51.09 -52.00
C ASN A 4 -3.29 50.80 -51.70
N GLU A 5 -2.61 51.83 -51.20
CA GLU A 5 -1.21 51.81 -50.82
C GLU A 5 -1.05 50.98 -49.53
N GLN A 6 -0.74 49.70 -49.69
CA GLN A 6 -0.44 48.80 -48.58
C GLN A 6 0.90 49.21 -47.95
N ALA A 7 0.81 49.91 -46.82
CA ALA A 7 1.93 50.19 -45.93
C ALA A 7 2.54 48.86 -45.46
N ASN A 8 3.65 48.45 -46.09
CA ASN A 8 4.50 47.34 -45.68
C ASN A 8 5.31 47.76 -44.44
N GLY A 9 4.67 47.76 -43.27
CA GLY A 9 5.34 47.95 -42.00
C GLY A 9 6.25 46.77 -41.70
N ALA A 10 7.55 46.93 -41.91
CA ALA A 10 8.55 45.92 -41.56
C ALA A 10 8.50 45.67 -40.03
N VAL A 11 7.91 44.54 -39.62
CA VAL A 11 7.88 44.13 -38.22
C VAL A 11 9.31 43.84 -37.76
N VAL A 12 9.89 44.79 -37.02
CA VAL A 12 11.25 44.69 -36.48
C VAL A 12 11.31 43.55 -35.47
N ALA A 13 12.32 42.69 -35.59
CA ALA A 13 12.49 41.57 -34.68
C ALA A 13 13.00 42.06 -33.31
N VAL A 14 12.39 41.59 -32.22
CA VAL A 14 12.70 42.01 -30.84
C VAL A 14 14.19 41.83 -30.53
N ALA A 15 14.87 42.88 -30.04
CA ALA A 15 16.27 42.78 -29.65
C ALA A 15 16.43 41.82 -28.45
N VAL A 16 17.48 41.00 -28.49
CA VAL A 16 17.78 40.03 -27.42
C VAL A 16 19.15 40.38 -26.85
N GLU A 17 19.17 40.86 -25.60
CA GLU A 17 20.40 41.08 -24.86
C GLU A 17 20.64 39.92 -23.89
N LEU A 18 21.89 39.47 -23.79
CA LEU A 18 22.29 38.36 -22.93
C LEU A 18 23.31 38.86 -21.91
N THR A 19 23.07 38.56 -20.63
CA THR A 19 24.13 38.64 -19.62
C THR A 19 25.17 37.54 -19.86
N ALA A 20 26.37 37.69 -19.31
CA ALA A 20 27.44 36.70 -19.45
C ALA A 20 27.00 35.32 -18.93
N GLU A 21 26.33 35.29 -17.78
CA GLU A 21 25.84 34.06 -17.14
C GLU A 21 24.80 33.34 -18.01
N VAL A 22 23.87 34.10 -18.58
CA VAL A 22 22.81 33.55 -19.44
C VAL A 22 23.39 33.06 -20.77
N ARG A 23 24.35 33.78 -21.35
CA ARG A 23 25.07 33.34 -22.55
C ARG A 23 25.77 32.00 -22.32
N THR A 24 26.54 31.88 -21.23
CA THR A 24 27.23 30.62 -20.89
C THR A 24 26.24 29.47 -20.68
N LEU A 25 25.09 29.72 -20.02
CA LEU A 25 24.05 28.73 -19.84
C LEU A 25 23.49 28.22 -21.19
N LEU A 26 23.20 29.13 -22.12
CA LEU A 26 22.64 28.81 -23.43
C LEU A 26 23.67 28.08 -24.31
N GLU A 27 24.93 28.51 -24.31
CA GLU A 27 26.02 27.85 -25.03
C GLU A 27 26.22 26.42 -24.54
N ARG A 28 26.25 26.22 -23.22
CA ARG A 28 26.33 24.88 -22.62
C ARG A 28 25.14 24.01 -23.04
N THR A 29 23.93 24.56 -23.06
CA THR A 29 22.71 23.82 -23.47
C THR A 29 22.73 23.49 -24.97
N ALA A 30 23.27 24.40 -25.79
CA ALA A 30 23.39 24.22 -27.23
C ALA A 30 24.46 23.18 -27.64
N ALA A 31 25.48 22.99 -26.80
CA ALA A 31 26.58 22.04 -26.98
C ALA A 31 26.38 20.69 -26.27
N ALA A 32 25.43 20.60 -25.33
CA ALA A 32 25.22 19.41 -24.52
C ALA A 32 24.73 18.21 -25.36
N ALA A 33 25.54 17.15 -25.43
CA ALA A 33 25.23 15.93 -26.18
C ALA A 33 23.99 15.17 -25.68
N LYS A 34 23.62 15.34 -24.41
CA LYS A 34 22.45 14.68 -23.78
C LYS A 34 21.23 15.60 -23.63
N ALA A 35 21.31 16.86 -24.08
CA ALA A 35 20.16 17.75 -24.00
C ALA A 35 19.07 17.30 -24.99
N ALA A 36 17.80 17.48 -24.61
CA ALA A 36 16.72 17.23 -25.53
C ALA A 36 16.84 18.20 -26.72
N VAL A 37 16.68 17.69 -27.95
CA VAL A 37 16.84 18.48 -29.19
C VAL A 37 16.02 19.77 -29.17
N ARG A 38 14.83 19.74 -28.57
CA ARG A 38 13.96 20.93 -28.42
C ARG A 38 14.63 22.06 -27.63
N ASP A 39 15.40 21.74 -26.60
CA ASP A 39 16.03 22.71 -25.71
C ASP A 39 17.30 23.27 -26.36
N THR A 40 18.04 22.41 -27.06
CA THR A 40 19.17 22.81 -27.92
C THR A 40 18.75 23.79 -29.02
N ILE A 41 17.63 23.51 -29.71
CA ILE A 41 17.09 24.41 -30.76
C ILE A 41 16.67 25.75 -30.14
N ARG A 42 15.98 25.75 -29.00
CA ARG A 42 15.58 26.98 -28.29
C ARG A 42 16.79 27.82 -27.91
N ALA A 43 17.84 27.21 -27.36
CA ALA A 43 19.08 27.90 -27.00
C ALA A 43 19.78 28.50 -28.22
N ARG A 44 19.88 27.75 -29.32
CA ARG A 44 20.47 28.25 -30.59
C ARG A 44 19.69 29.40 -31.20
N ILE A 45 18.35 29.39 -31.11
CA ILE A 45 17.51 30.51 -31.56
C ILE A 45 17.86 31.78 -30.78
N VAL A 46 17.99 31.68 -29.44
CA VAL A 46 18.28 32.84 -28.59
C VAL A 46 19.70 33.36 -28.82
N LEU A 47 20.70 32.47 -28.90
CA LEU A 47 22.09 32.84 -29.20
C LEU A 47 22.19 33.57 -30.55
N ALA A 48 21.58 33.00 -31.60
CA ALA A 48 21.58 33.63 -32.92
C ALA A 48 20.79 34.97 -32.92
N SER A 49 19.74 35.09 -32.11
CA SER A 49 19.01 36.35 -31.95
C SER A 49 19.86 37.43 -31.27
N ALA A 50 20.72 37.04 -30.32
CA ALA A 50 21.65 37.93 -29.63
C ALA A 50 22.87 38.32 -30.48
N GLU A 51 23.21 37.51 -31.49
CA GLU A 51 24.16 37.85 -32.57
C GLU A 51 23.59 38.89 -33.56
N GLY A 52 22.32 39.31 -33.39
CA GLY A 52 21.68 40.30 -34.25
C GLY A 52 21.05 39.72 -35.52
N LEU A 53 21.00 38.39 -35.68
CA LEU A 53 20.41 37.79 -36.88
C LEU A 53 18.90 38.04 -36.95
N SER A 54 18.42 38.24 -38.17
CA SER A 54 17.00 38.32 -38.47
C SER A 54 16.31 36.96 -38.29
N ASN A 55 15.00 36.97 -38.04
CA ASN A 55 14.24 35.73 -37.92
C ASN A 55 14.32 34.86 -39.19
N ALA A 56 14.47 35.47 -40.36
CA ALA A 56 14.60 34.77 -41.64
C ALA A 56 15.96 34.05 -41.77
N GLU A 57 17.04 34.66 -41.28
CA GLU A 57 18.38 34.03 -41.25
C GLU A 57 18.42 32.87 -40.26
N ILE A 58 17.86 33.05 -39.06
CA ILE A 58 17.81 31.99 -38.04
C ILE A 58 17.02 30.78 -38.55
N THR A 59 15.89 31.01 -39.24
CA THR A 59 15.10 29.94 -39.87
C THR A 59 15.92 29.13 -40.86
N ARG A 60 16.69 29.79 -41.74
CA ARG A 60 17.56 29.09 -42.71
C ARG A 60 18.69 28.32 -42.03
N ARG A 61 19.34 28.91 -41.02
CA ARG A 61 20.48 28.32 -40.31
C ARG A 61 20.10 27.11 -39.46
N LEU A 62 18.93 27.14 -38.82
CA LEU A 62 18.49 26.09 -37.89
C LEU A 62 17.46 25.14 -38.49
N LEU A 63 17.03 25.35 -39.73
CA LEU A 63 16.01 24.55 -40.43
C LEU A 63 14.69 24.44 -39.63
N VAL A 64 14.23 25.56 -39.06
CA VAL A 64 12.99 25.64 -38.26
C VAL A 64 12.02 26.68 -38.80
N ALA A 65 10.72 26.45 -38.64
CA ALA A 65 9.69 27.40 -39.06
C ALA A 65 9.86 28.78 -38.40
N VAL A 66 9.60 29.86 -39.15
CA VAL A 66 9.72 31.25 -38.68
C VAL A 66 8.88 31.54 -37.43
N ASN A 67 7.72 30.89 -37.30
CA ASN A 67 6.85 31.00 -36.12
C ASN A 67 7.50 30.42 -34.86
N THR A 68 8.32 29.38 -34.99
CA THR A 68 9.11 28.82 -33.89
C THR A 68 10.17 29.81 -33.41
N VAL A 69 10.89 30.44 -34.35
CA VAL A 69 11.87 31.50 -34.04
C VAL A 69 11.21 32.67 -33.34
N ARG A 70 10.13 33.21 -33.92
CA ARG A 70 9.34 34.31 -33.34
C ARG A 70 8.85 33.98 -31.93
N LYS A 71 8.31 32.78 -31.72
CA LYS A 71 7.80 32.34 -30.41
C LYS A 71 8.90 32.33 -29.36
N TRP A 72 10.04 31.69 -29.63
CA TRP A 72 11.08 31.52 -28.61
C TRP A 72 11.89 32.79 -28.39
N ARG A 73 12.16 33.55 -29.45
CA ARG A 73 12.75 34.90 -29.35
C ARG A 73 11.88 35.83 -28.52
N GLY A 74 10.58 35.88 -28.80
CA GLY A 74 9.62 36.70 -28.05
C GLY A 74 9.48 36.27 -26.60
N ARG A 75 9.35 34.96 -26.33
CA ARG A 75 9.25 34.45 -24.94
C ARG A 75 10.52 34.70 -24.14
N PHE A 76 11.69 34.56 -24.76
CA PHE A 76 12.95 34.88 -24.09
C PHE A 76 13.06 36.38 -23.80
N ALA A 77 12.71 37.24 -24.76
CA ALA A 77 12.74 38.69 -24.54
C ALA A 77 11.79 39.14 -23.41
N ALA A 78 10.64 38.47 -23.24
CA ALA A 78 9.66 38.81 -22.21
C ALA A 78 9.96 38.20 -20.83
N LEU A 79 10.51 36.97 -20.77
CA LEU A 79 10.60 36.18 -19.52
C LEU A 79 12.03 35.69 -19.22
N GLY A 80 13.02 36.09 -20.01
CA GLY A 80 14.40 35.63 -19.91
C GLY A 80 14.54 34.11 -20.09
N PRO A 81 15.54 33.47 -19.44
CA PRO A 81 15.76 32.03 -19.52
C PRO A 81 14.55 31.17 -19.13
N ALA A 82 13.73 31.63 -18.18
CA ALA A 82 12.51 30.93 -17.76
C ALA A 82 11.48 30.82 -18.90
N GLY A 83 11.49 31.76 -19.84
CA GLY A 83 10.62 31.74 -21.02
C GLY A 83 10.87 30.58 -21.99
N LEU A 84 12.00 29.88 -21.87
CA LEU A 84 12.34 28.72 -22.69
C LEU A 84 11.71 27.42 -22.20
N ALA A 85 11.09 27.41 -21.03
CA ALA A 85 10.33 26.25 -20.53
C ALA A 85 9.00 26.08 -21.30
N ASP A 86 8.56 24.82 -21.43
CA ASP A 86 7.18 24.55 -21.86
C ASP A 86 6.22 25.08 -20.79
N ALA A 87 5.16 25.76 -21.22
CA ALA A 87 4.09 26.16 -20.30
C ALA A 87 3.30 24.92 -19.85
N ASP A 88 2.74 25.00 -18.65
CA ASP A 88 1.79 23.99 -18.17
C ASP A 88 0.67 23.85 -19.19
N ARG A 89 0.50 22.61 -19.66
CA ARG A 89 -0.58 22.28 -20.57
C ARG A 89 -1.78 21.96 -19.71
N VAL A 90 -2.92 22.58 -20.01
CA VAL A 90 -4.22 22.34 -19.34
C VAL A 90 -4.64 20.86 -19.40
N GLY A 91 -4.00 20.06 -20.25
CA GLY A 91 -4.23 18.63 -20.36
C GLY A 91 -5.61 18.33 -20.93
N ARG A 92 -6.01 17.05 -20.90
CA ARG A 92 -7.40 16.67 -21.17
C ARG A 92 -8.26 17.13 -19.98
N PRO A 93 -9.37 17.85 -20.20
CA PRO A 93 -10.29 18.20 -19.12
C PRO A 93 -10.71 16.98 -18.31
N HIS A 94 -10.80 17.13 -16.99
CA HIS A 94 -11.28 16.06 -16.12
C HIS A 94 -12.73 15.70 -16.48
N GLN A 95 -12.95 14.45 -16.88
CA GLN A 95 -14.28 13.96 -17.27
C GLN A 95 -15.23 13.84 -16.07
N TYR A 96 -14.68 13.62 -14.88
CA TYR A 96 -15.42 13.41 -13.64
C TYR A 96 -14.93 14.44 -12.63
N GLY A 97 -15.85 15.25 -12.10
CA GLY A 97 -15.56 16.23 -11.05
C GLY A 97 -15.36 15.58 -9.67
N ASP A 98 -15.02 16.41 -8.68
CA ASP A 98 -14.66 15.95 -7.33
C ASP A 98 -15.77 15.17 -6.62
N LEU A 99 -17.04 15.52 -6.87
CA LEU A 99 -18.19 14.79 -6.30
C LEU A 99 -18.20 13.32 -6.70
N VAL A 100 -17.78 12.99 -7.93
CA VAL A 100 -17.70 11.59 -8.38
C VAL A 100 -16.54 10.87 -7.68
N ARG A 101 -15.44 11.56 -7.39
CA ARG A 101 -14.33 11.00 -6.59
C ARG A 101 -14.79 10.71 -5.16
N VAL A 102 -15.52 11.63 -4.54
CA VAL A 102 -16.11 11.42 -3.20
C VAL A 102 -17.07 10.24 -3.20
N ALA A 103 -17.89 10.07 -4.24
CA ALA A 103 -18.78 8.92 -4.37
C ALA A 103 -18.01 7.58 -4.46
N VAL A 104 -16.85 7.55 -5.13
CA VAL A 104 -15.96 6.38 -5.12
C VAL A 104 -15.51 6.05 -3.71
N VAL A 105 -15.05 7.05 -2.95
CA VAL A 105 -14.61 6.88 -1.55
C VAL A 105 -15.75 6.35 -0.69
N ALA A 106 -16.90 7.01 -0.73
CA ALA A 106 -18.08 6.64 0.04
C ALA A 106 -18.55 5.19 -0.26
N ALA A 107 -18.48 4.78 -1.53
CA ALA A 107 -18.79 3.39 -1.91
C ALA A 107 -17.83 2.41 -1.25
N VAL A 108 -16.52 2.61 -1.37
CA VAL A 108 -15.52 1.64 -0.88
C VAL A 108 -15.35 1.61 0.63
N THR A 109 -15.71 2.69 1.33
CA THR A 109 -15.72 2.75 2.81
C THR A 109 -17.05 2.28 3.41
N SER A 110 -18.00 1.88 2.58
CA SER A 110 -19.27 1.26 3.00
C SER A 110 -19.17 -0.27 2.93
N CYS A 111 -20.23 -0.96 3.39
CA CYS A 111 -20.32 -2.40 3.24
C CYS A 111 -20.24 -2.81 1.76
N VAL A 112 -19.47 -3.87 1.51
CA VAL A 112 -19.44 -4.53 0.21
C VAL A 112 -20.86 -5.04 -0.12
N PRO A 113 -21.31 -5.00 -1.39
CA PRO A 113 -22.63 -5.51 -1.76
C PRO A 113 -22.82 -6.98 -1.38
N ASP A 114 -24.06 -7.35 -1.09
CA ASP A 114 -24.42 -8.71 -0.71
C ASP A 114 -23.89 -9.75 -1.73
N GLY A 115 -23.22 -10.77 -1.22
CA GLY A 115 -22.67 -11.86 -2.03
C GLY A 115 -21.28 -11.60 -2.63
N ALA A 116 -20.71 -10.41 -2.44
CA ALA A 116 -19.32 -10.14 -2.82
C ALA A 116 -18.38 -10.22 -1.60
N ALA A 117 -17.24 -10.88 -1.78
CA ALA A 117 -16.20 -10.98 -0.75
C ALA A 117 -15.37 -9.70 -0.60
N ALA A 118 -15.31 -8.86 -1.65
CA ALA A 118 -14.57 -7.61 -1.68
C ALA A 118 -15.11 -6.68 -2.78
N TRP A 119 -14.76 -5.40 -2.72
CA TRP A 119 -15.05 -4.43 -3.78
C TRP A 119 -14.22 -4.68 -5.04
N ALA A 120 -14.87 -5.11 -6.12
CA ALA A 120 -14.30 -5.11 -7.46
C ALA A 120 -14.44 -3.73 -8.12
N HIS A 121 -13.48 -3.33 -8.97
CA HIS A 121 -13.53 -2.02 -9.67
C HIS A 121 -14.80 -1.85 -10.53
N VAL A 122 -15.35 -2.95 -11.06
CA VAL A 122 -16.61 -2.93 -11.83
C VAL A 122 -17.78 -2.61 -10.90
N ALA A 123 -17.90 -3.32 -9.78
CA ALA A 123 -18.96 -3.08 -8.80
C ALA A 123 -18.90 -1.66 -8.20
N ILE A 124 -17.69 -1.13 -7.98
CA ILE A 124 -17.49 0.26 -7.54
C ILE A 124 -18.02 1.22 -8.61
N ALA A 125 -17.62 1.04 -9.87
CA ALA A 125 -18.05 1.90 -10.96
C ALA A 125 -19.57 1.86 -11.17
N GLU A 126 -20.19 0.69 -11.12
CA GLU A 126 -21.66 0.52 -11.21
C GLU A 126 -22.38 1.22 -10.04
N ARG A 127 -21.88 1.02 -8.81
CA ARG A 127 -22.45 1.66 -7.61
C ARG A 127 -22.37 3.17 -7.69
N VAL A 128 -21.23 3.70 -8.11
CA VAL A 128 -21.03 5.14 -8.26
C VAL A 128 -21.87 5.67 -9.42
N ALA A 129 -21.91 4.98 -10.56
CA ALA A 129 -22.71 5.39 -11.71
C ALA A 129 -24.20 5.49 -11.38
N ALA A 130 -24.71 4.56 -10.57
CA ALA A 130 -26.07 4.62 -10.06
C ALA A 130 -26.29 5.80 -9.10
N ALA A 131 -25.30 6.16 -8.28
CA ALA A 131 -25.40 7.28 -7.33
C ALA A 131 -25.31 8.66 -8.00
N VAL A 132 -24.50 8.80 -9.06
CA VAL A 132 -24.28 10.08 -9.76
C VAL A 132 -25.10 10.20 -11.05
N PHE A 133 -25.92 9.20 -11.38
CA PHE A 133 -26.74 9.12 -12.60
C PHE A 133 -25.94 9.35 -13.90
N ALA A 134 -24.70 8.86 -13.95
CA ALA A 134 -23.81 9.01 -15.11
C ALA A 134 -22.84 7.83 -15.22
N PRO A 135 -22.44 7.41 -16.43
CA PRO A 135 -21.55 6.27 -16.62
C PRO A 135 -20.15 6.55 -16.09
N VAL A 136 -19.67 5.66 -15.20
CA VAL A 136 -18.32 5.73 -14.62
C VAL A 136 -17.45 4.59 -15.14
N SER A 137 -16.25 4.91 -15.60
CA SER A 137 -15.29 3.89 -16.06
C SER A 137 -14.66 3.14 -14.88
N ARG A 138 -14.66 1.81 -14.93
CA ARG A 138 -13.94 0.94 -13.98
C ARG A 138 -12.45 1.28 -13.85
N ALA A 139 -11.82 1.66 -14.97
CA ALA A 139 -10.40 2.00 -14.99
C ALA A 139 -10.15 3.36 -14.31
N TRP A 140 -11.08 4.29 -14.47
CA TRP A 140 -11.01 5.57 -13.77
C TRP A 140 -11.23 5.39 -12.26
N ALA A 141 -12.23 4.61 -11.84
CA ALA A 141 -12.43 4.31 -10.42
C ALA A 141 -11.18 3.66 -9.80
N GLY A 142 -10.54 2.72 -10.52
CA GLY A 142 -9.27 2.13 -10.10
C GLY A 142 -8.12 3.14 -9.95
N ARG A 143 -8.03 4.14 -10.84
CA ARG A 143 -7.03 5.23 -10.70
C ARG A 143 -7.32 6.09 -9.48
N VAL A 144 -8.59 6.46 -9.24
CA VAL A 144 -8.96 7.22 -8.03
C VAL A 144 -8.56 6.50 -6.76
N LEU A 145 -8.78 5.18 -6.69
CA LEU A 145 -8.35 4.37 -5.55
C LEU A 145 -6.82 4.35 -5.39
N ALA A 146 -6.08 4.21 -6.48
CA ALA A 146 -4.62 4.24 -6.46
C ALA A 146 -4.08 5.61 -6.01
N ASP A 147 -4.65 6.71 -6.54
CA ASP A 147 -4.27 8.08 -6.16
C ASP A 147 -4.49 8.36 -4.67
N LEU A 148 -5.55 7.78 -4.09
CA LEU A 148 -5.93 7.94 -2.68
C LEU A 148 -5.35 6.85 -1.75
N ASP A 149 -4.54 5.96 -2.30
CA ASP A 149 -3.99 4.77 -1.62
C ASP A 149 -5.05 3.85 -0.96
N LEU A 150 -6.30 3.88 -1.45
CA LEU A 150 -7.40 3.07 -0.94
C LEU A 150 -7.39 1.67 -1.55
N LYS A 151 -7.26 0.65 -0.70
CA LYS A 151 -7.13 -0.76 -1.12
C LYS A 151 -8.26 -1.61 -0.53
N PRO A 152 -9.52 -1.45 -0.98
CA PRO A 152 -10.67 -2.12 -0.38
C PRO A 152 -10.68 -3.65 -0.56
N HIS A 153 -9.81 -4.19 -1.40
CA HIS A 153 -9.56 -5.63 -1.55
C HIS A 153 -8.57 -6.18 -0.52
N LYS A 154 -7.87 -5.32 0.23
CA LYS A 154 -6.96 -5.73 1.30
C LYS A 154 -7.71 -5.65 2.61
N VAL A 155 -7.86 -6.80 3.25
CA VAL A 155 -8.42 -6.92 4.59
C VAL A 155 -7.32 -7.46 5.48
N THR A 156 -7.06 -6.75 6.58
CA THR A 156 -6.17 -7.21 7.64
C THR A 156 -6.99 -7.40 8.91
N SER A 157 -6.84 -8.55 9.55
CA SER A 157 -7.35 -8.72 10.91
C SER A 157 -6.65 -7.74 11.83
N TRP A 158 -7.39 -7.12 12.74
CA TRP A 158 -6.82 -6.30 13.80
C TRP A 158 -7.35 -6.79 15.14
N LEU A 159 -6.55 -6.61 16.19
CA LEU A 159 -6.97 -6.86 17.56
C LEU A 159 -7.18 -5.50 18.22
N THR A 160 -8.40 -5.24 18.69
CA THR A 160 -8.70 -4.03 19.47
C THR A 160 -7.88 -4.02 20.74
N ARG A 161 -6.77 -3.30 20.72
CA ARG A 161 -5.91 -3.11 21.88
C ARG A 161 -6.61 -2.19 22.88
N ARG A 162 -6.45 -2.49 24.16
CA ARG A 162 -6.79 -1.55 25.22
C ARG A 162 -5.74 -0.44 25.25
N ASP A 163 -6.16 0.81 25.06
CA ASP A 163 -5.27 1.97 25.08
C ASP A 163 -5.37 2.70 26.42
N THR A 164 -4.85 2.08 27.48
CA THR A 164 -4.77 2.68 28.82
C THR A 164 -3.33 2.69 29.32
N PRO A 165 -2.95 3.65 30.20
CA PRO A 165 -1.58 3.72 30.73
C PRO A 165 -1.11 2.40 31.36
N GLU A 166 -1.97 1.72 32.11
CA GLU A 166 -1.64 0.48 32.82
C GLU A 166 -1.36 -0.68 31.86
N PHE A 167 -2.02 -0.70 30.70
CA PHE A 167 -1.71 -1.69 29.66
C PHE A 167 -0.29 -1.48 29.14
N TRP A 168 0.08 -0.23 28.88
CA TRP A 168 1.40 0.13 28.35
C TRP A 168 2.53 -0.08 29.35
N GLU A 169 2.28 0.19 30.63
CA GLU A 169 3.21 -0.14 31.71
C GLU A 169 3.48 -1.65 31.76
N ARG A 170 2.42 -2.48 31.74
CA ARG A 170 2.58 -3.95 31.72
C ARG A 170 3.25 -4.46 30.46
N ALA A 171 2.91 -3.90 29.30
CA ALA A 171 3.54 -4.26 28.04
C ALA A 171 5.05 -3.94 28.07
N ARG A 172 5.42 -2.78 28.63
CA ARG A 172 6.83 -2.42 28.85
C ARG A 172 7.53 -3.43 29.75
N ASP A 173 6.95 -3.74 30.91
CA ASP A 173 7.51 -4.69 31.87
C ASP A 173 7.76 -6.08 31.23
N ILE A 174 6.80 -6.59 30.45
CA ILE A 174 6.94 -7.87 29.73
C ILE A 174 8.02 -7.77 28.65
N CYS A 175 8.04 -6.70 27.87
CA CYS A 175 9.07 -6.50 26.85
C CYS A 175 10.48 -6.32 27.44
N GLU A 176 10.61 -5.74 28.63
CA GLU A 176 11.88 -5.66 29.36
C GLU A 176 12.30 -7.04 29.88
N LEU A 177 11.37 -7.80 30.47
CA LEU A 177 11.62 -9.18 30.92
C LEU A 177 12.11 -10.08 29.79
N SER A 178 11.54 -9.97 28.59
CA SER A 178 11.95 -10.78 27.44
C SER A 178 13.30 -10.34 26.84
N ARG A 179 13.65 -9.05 26.92
CA ARG A 179 14.92 -8.53 26.38
C ARG A 179 16.10 -8.72 27.34
N ASN A 180 15.83 -8.53 28.63
CA ASN A 180 16.82 -8.60 29.70
C ASN A 180 16.30 -9.57 30.77
N PRO A 181 16.29 -10.88 30.48
CA PRO A 181 15.86 -11.87 31.47
C PRO A 181 16.74 -11.78 32.71
N PRO A 182 16.17 -11.93 33.92
CA PRO A 182 16.94 -11.96 35.15
C PRO A 182 18.01 -13.04 35.09
N THR A 183 19.14 -12.74 35.70
CA THR A 183 20.20 -13.70 35.91
C THR A 183 19.67 -14.96 36.57
N GLY A 184 20.04 -16.10 35.99
CA GLY A 184 19.66 -17.39 36.51
C GLY A 184 18.18 -17.72 36.41
N ALA A 185 17.44 -16.95 35.61
CA ALA A 185 16.07 -17.27 35.27
C ALA A 185 15.99 -17.75 33.82
N VAL A 186 15.13 -18.75 33.58
CA VAL A 186 14.67 -19.09 32.24
C VAL A 186 13.34 -18.36 32.03
N VAL A 187 13.25 -17.58 30.96
CA VAL A 187 12.02 -16.87 30.60
C VAL A 187 11.37 -17.60 29.44
N LEU A 188 10.19 -18.17 29.69
CA LEU A 188 9.40 -18.88 28.69
C LEU A 188 8.16 -18.07 28.30
N SER A 189 7.90 -17.99 27.00
CA SER A 189 6.62 -17.50 26.46
C SER A 189 5.79 -18.70 26.05
N ILE A 190 4.65 -18.90 26.70
CA ILE A 190 3.76 -20.05 26.47
C ILE A 190 2.51 -19.59 25.74
N ASP A 191 2.16 -20.30 24.66
CA ASP A 191 0.93 -20.06 23.92
C ASP A 191 0.30 -21.39 23.48
N GLU A 192 -0.98 -21.35 23.16
CA GLU A 192 -1.72 -22.48 22.65
C GLU A 192 -2.25 -22.22 21.24
N LYS A 193 -2.11 -23.22 20.39
CA LYS A 193 -2.75 -23.25 19.09
C LYS A 193 -3.79 -24.35 19.07
N THR A 194 -5.05 -23.97 19.26
CA THR A 194 -6.20 -24.88 19.26
C THR A 194 -6.79 -25.05 17.85
N ALA A 195 -7.60 -26.10 17.68
CA ALA A 195 -8.36 -26.37 16.45
C ALA A 195 -7.51 -26.45 15.16
N ILE A 196 -6.26 -26.90 15.26
CA ILE A 196 -5.39 -27.14 14.11
C ILE A 196 -6.00 -28.26 13.29
N ALA A 197 -6.45 -27.96 12.07
CA ALA A 197 -7.01 -28.97 11.19
C ALA A 197 -5.92 -29.93 10.71
N ALA A 198 -5.95 -31.17 11.20
CA ALA A 198 -5.04 -32.22 10.76
C ALA A 198 -5.52 -32.76 9.40
N ARG A 199 -4.86 -32.33 8.33
CA ARG A 199 -5.22 -32.66 6.94
C ARG A 199 -4.00 -33.14 6.18
N SER A 200 -4.15 -34.25 5.45
CA SER A 200 -3.18 -34.69 4.45
C SER A 200 -3.80 -34.63 3.06
N ARG A 201 -2.98 -34.39 2.04
CA ARG A 201 -3.44 -34.44 0.65
C ARG A 201 -3.68 -35.90 0.26
N LYS A 202 -4.76 -36.16 -0.48
CA LYS A 202 -5.09 -37.52 -0.96
C LYS A 202 -4.06 -38.05 -1.96
N HIS A 203 -3.48 -37.13 -2.75
CA HIS A 203 -2.43 -37.42 -3.72
C HIS A 203 -1.26 -36.45 -3.58
N PRO A 204 -0.03 -36.85 -3.96
CA PRO A 204 1.15 -36.00 -3.85
C PRO A 204 1.08 -34.79 -4.79
N THR A 205 1.76 -33.70 -4.40
CA THR A 205 1.90 -32.51 -5.24
C THR A 205 2.72 -32.84 -6.49
N ARG A 206 2.27 -32.39 -7.66
CA ARG A 206 3.03 -32.50 -8.90
C ARG A 206 3.91 -31.25 -9.05
N PRO A 207 5.23 -31.38 -9.20
CA PRO A 207 6.12 -30.24 -9.36
C PRO A 207 5.83 -29.49 -10.67
N ALA A 208 6.32 -28.25 -10.75
CA ALA A 208 6.22 -27.47 -11.97
C ALA A 208 7.14 -28.04 -13.06
N ALA A 209 6.74 -27.86 -14.31
CA ALA A 209 7.52 -28.17 -15.51
C ALA A 209 7.30 -27.05 -16.56
N PRO A 210 8.12 -26.94 -17.61
CA PRO A 210 7.89 -25.97 -18.68
C PRO A 210 6.46 -26.05 -19.23
N GLY A 211 5.75 -24.92 -19.22
CA GLY A 211 4.33 -24.83 -19.63
C GLY A 211 3.31 -25.42 -18.63
N CYS A 212 3.76 -25.99 -17.52
CA CYS A 212 2.90 -26.65 -16.52
C CYS A 212 3.20 -26.14 -15.10
N PRO A 213 2.38 -25.24 -14.53
CA PRO A 213 2.51 -24.84 -13.14
C PRO A 213 2.40 -26.04 -12.19
N ALA A 214 3.00 -25.92 -11.00
CA ALA A 214 2.86 -26.94 -9.96
C ALA A 214 1.38 -27.16 -9.64
N ARG A 215 0.96 -28.42 -9.54
CA ARG A 215 -0.42 -28.79 -9.22
C ARG A 215 -0.47 -29.38 -7.81
N ARG A 216 -1.19 -28.69 -6.93
CA ARG A 216 -1.51 -29.18 -5.59
C ARG A 216 -2.88 -29.83 -5.61
N GLU A 217 -2.97 -31.04 -5.06
CA GLU A 217 -4.23 -31.76 -4.92
C GLU A 217 -5.23 -30.93 -4.12
N PHE A 218 -6.44 -30.78 -4.62
CA PHE A 218 -7.51 -30.06 -3.94
C PHE A 218 -8.12 -30.92 -2.84
N GLU A 219 -8.32 -32.22 -3.11
CA GLU A 219 -8.88 -33.17 -2.15
C GLU A 219 -7.92 -33.43 -0.97
N TYR A 220 -8.50 -33.62 0.21
CA TYR A 220 -7.76 -33.91 1.42
C TYR A 220 -8.47 -34.95 2.27
N VAL A 221 -7.68 -35.74 3.00
CA VAL A 221 -8.17 -36.64 4.04
C VAL A 221 -8.17 -35.86 5.36
N ARG A 222 -9.28 -35.92 6.09
CA ARG A 222 -9.48 -35.22 7.36
C ARG A 222 -9.20 -36.17 8.53
N HIS A 223 -8.22 -35.85 9.35
CA HIS A 223 -7.83 -36.62 10.54
C HIS A 223 -8.37 -36.02 11.85
N GLY A 224 -9.29 -35.07 11.74
CA GLY A 224 -9.84 -34.32 12.87
C GLY A 224 -9.10 -33.01 13.15
N THR A 225 -9.03 -32.64 14.41
CA THR A 225 -8.39 -31.41 14.89
C THR A 225 -7.44 -31.71 16.03
N ALA A 226 -6.25 -31.13 15.99
CA ALA A 226 -5.29 -31.17 17.09
C ALA A 226 -5.27 -29.83 17.83
N SER A 227 -4.88 -29.86 19.10
CA SER A 227 -4.50 -28.68 19.86
C SER A 227 -3.07 -28.85 20.32
N LEU A 228 -2.29 -27.78 20.25
CA LEU A 228 -0.87 -27.76 20.61
C LEU A 228 -0.68 -26.71 21.69
N VAL A 229 0.06 -27.04 22.74
CA VAL A 229 0.65 -26.04 23.64
C VAL A 229 2.15 -25.98 23.35
N ALA A 230 2.70 -24.77 23.33
CA ALA A 230 4.10 -24.54 23.03
C ALA A 230 4.71 -23.55 24.01
N ALA A 231 5.92 -23.81 24.46
CA ALA A 231 6.75 -22.92 25.25
C ALA A 231 8.00 -22.55 24.46
N LEU A 232 8.16 -21.26 24.19
CA LEU A 232 9.34 -20.67 23.57
C LEU A 232 10.28 -20.17 24.66
N ASP A 233 11.51 -20.66 24.69
CA ASP A 233 12.60 -20.00 25.41
C ASP A 233 13.00 -18.74 24.65
N VAL A 234 12.74 -17.58 25.24
CA VAL A 234 12.97 -16.27 24.59
C VAL A 234 14.45 -15.96 24.38
N THR A 235 15.35 -16.64 25.10
CA THR A 235 16.79 -16.43 25.03
C THR A 235 17.42 -17.33 23.98
N SER A 236 17.09 -18.61 23.98
CA SER A 236 17.68 -19.59 23.04
C SER A 236 16.93 -19.71 21.71
N GLY A 237 15.64 -19.36 21.69
CA GLY A 237 14.75 -19.60 20.55
C GLY A 237 14.22 -21.03 20.44
N GLU A 238 14.57 -21.90 21.38
CA GLU A 238 14.08 -23.28 21.42
C GLU A 238 12.58 -23.32 21.75
N VAL A 239 11.85 -24.23 21.08
CA VAL A 239 10.41 -24.40 21.28
C VAL A 239 10.11 -25.83 21.73
N LEU A 240 9.62 -25.95 22.95
CA LEU A 240 9.10 -27.20 23.50
C LEU A 240 7.59 -27.25 23.24
N THR A 241 7.10 -28.36 22.72
CA THR A 241 5.69 -28.48 22.31
C THR A 241 5.07 -29.77 22.78
N GLU A 242 3.78 -29.71 23.15
CA GLU A 242 2.99 -30.90 23.49
C GLU A 242 1.63 -30.87 22.78
N VAL A 243 1.24 -32.01 22.21
CA VAL A 243 -0.09 -32.17 21.60
C VAL A 243 -1.10 -32.54 22.68
N ILE A 244 -2.12 -31.71 22.86
CA ILE A 244 -3.09 -31.86 23.94
C ILE A 244 -4.45 -32.34 23.43
N ALA A 245 -5.04 -33.30 24.15
CA ALA A 245 -6.39 -33.79 23.87
C ALA A 245 -7.48 -32.84 24.42
N ARG A 246 -7.18 -32.09 25.48
CA ARG A 246 -8.10 -31.14 26.13
C ARG A 246 -7.34 -29.90 26.57
N ASN A 247 -7.92 -28.73 26.30
CA ASN A 247 -7.45 -27.46 26.82
C ASN A 247 -8.13 -27.19 28.18
N ASN A 248 -7.48 -27.59 29.26
CA ASN A 248 -7.94 -27.32 30.63
C ASN A 248 -6.73 -27.14 31.56
N ALA A 249 -6.99 -26.67 32.78
CA ALA A 249 -5.95 -26.39 33.77
C ALA A 249 -5.10 -27.62 34.11
N ALA A 250 -5.69 -28.82 34.19
CA ALA A 250 -4.95 -30.04 34.52
C ALA A 250 -3.91 -30.37 33.44
N THR A 251 -4.31 -30.32 32.15
CA THR A 251 -3.37 -30.51 31.04
C THR A 251 -2.27 -29.46 31.04
N PHE A 252 -2.62 -28.20 31.34
CA PHE A 252 -1.64 -27.11 31.39
C PHE A 252 -0.62 -27.32 32.52
N THR A 253 -1.05 -27.70 33.72
CA THR A 253 -0.14 -28.02 34.82
C THR A 253 0.79 -29.18 34.47
N THR A 254 0.27 -30.25 33.86
CA THR A 254 1.12 -31.37 33.39
C THR A 254 2.17 -30.91 32.38
N PHE A 255 1.83 -29.99 31.48
CA PHE A 255 2.81 -29.40 30.57
C PHE A 255 3.86 -28.58 31.32
N LEU A 256 3.49 -27.82 32.35
CA LEU A 256 4.45 -27.11 33.19
C LEU A 256 5.41 -28.07 33.93
N ASP A 257 4.91 -29.21 34.41
CA ASP A 257 5.75 -30.24 35.04
C ASP A 257 6.76 -30.84 34.03
N GLN A 258 6.32 -31.07 32.79
CA GLN A 258 7.21 -31.50 31.69
C GLN A 258 8.29 -30.45 31.39
N LEU A 259 7.93 -29.17 31.39
CA LEU A 259 8.89 -28.08 31.21
C LEU A 259 9.90 -28.02 32.36
N ASP A 260 9.47 -28.09 33.62
CA ASP A 260 10.39 -28.07 34.77
C ASP A 260 11.38 -29.25 34.73
N ALA A 261 10.93 -30.42 34.28
CA ALA A 261 11.80 -31.59 34.11
C ALA A 261 12.76 -31.46 32.92
N ALA A 262 12.36 -30.79 31.84
CA ALA A 262 13.15 -30.64 30.61
C ALA A 262 14.18 -29.50 30.69
N ILE A 263 13.93 -28.47 31.49
CA ILE A 263 14.80 -27.32 31.63
C ILE A 263 16.02 -27.69 32.47
N ASP A 264 17.20 -27.64 31.86
CA ASP A 264 18.46 -27.82 32.57
C ASP A 264 18.70 -26.67 33.55
N ARG A 265 18.64 -26.97 34.85
CA ARG A 265 18.86 -26.02 35.94
C ARG A 265 20.27 -25.41 35.91
N ALA A 266 21.22 -26.00 35.19
CA ALA A 266 22.57 -25.48 35.01
C ALA A 266 22.70 -24.39 33.91
N ARG A 267 21.69 -24.20 33.04
CA ARG A 267 21.69 -23.11 32.02
C ARG A 267 21.37 -21.71 32.59
N THR A 268 21.13 -21.65 33.90
CA THR A 268 21.03 -20.47 34.76
C THR A 268 22.31 -19.63 34.66
N SER A 269 22.38 -18.70 33.70
CA SER A 269 23.54 -17.81 33.53
C SER A 269 23.77 -16.99 34.81
N THR A 270 25.01 -16.94 35.29
CA THR A 270 25.38 -16.32 36.57
C THR A 270 25.97 -14.93 36.34
N SER A 271 25.26 -13.87 36.74
CA SER A 271 25.72 -12.48 36.84
C SER A 271 24.86 -11.72 37.87
N SER A 272 25.44 -11.38 39.02
CA SER A 272 24.74 -10.80 40.17
C SER A 272 23.92 -9.54 39.84
N TRP A 273 22.60 -9.58 40.05
CA TRP A 273 21.79 -8.39 40.28
C TRP A 273 21.13 -8.48 41.67
N THR A 274 21.28 -7.42 42.45
CA THR A 274 20.62 -7.25 43.75
C THR A 274 19.20 -6.76 43.51
N THR A 275 18.21 -7.60 43.78
CA THR A 275 16.78 -7.22 43.73
C THR A 275 16.47 -6.24 44.87
N ALA A 276 16.11 -5.00 44.54
CA ALA A 276 15.44 -4.12 45.51
C ALA A 276 13.98 -4.59 45.69
N PRO A 277 13.44 -4.66 46.93
CA PRO A 277 12.10 -5.16 47.17
C PRO A 277 11.04 -4.22 46.59
N ARG A 278 10.14 -4.75 45.75
CA ARG A 278 8.90 -4.06 45.36
C ARG A 278 7.81 -4.37 46.39
N THR A 279 7.23 -3.31 46.97
CA THR A 279 6.02 -3.38 47.78
C THR A 279 4.82 -3.76 46.90
N PRO A 280 3.98 -4.73 47.26
CA PRO A 280 2.81 -5.09 46.47
C PRO A 280 1.73 -3.99 46.61
N PRO A 281 1.03 -3.60 45.53
CA PRO A 281 -0.09 -2.69 45.64
C PRO A 281 -1.31 -3.42 46.22
N ASP A 282 -1.83 -2.88 47.33
CA ASP A 282 -3.13 -3.26 47.89
C ASP A 282 -4.25 -2.81 46.94
N THR A 283 -4.93 -3.75 46.28
CA THR A 283 -6.25 -3.48 45.72
C THR A 283 -7.06 -4.76 45.55
N PRO A 284 -8.32 -4.83 46.03
CA PRO A 284 -9.12 -6.04 45.96
C PRO A 284 -9.62 -6.31 44.53
N ARG A 285 -9.54 -7.58 44.11
CA ARG A 285 -10.04 -8.08 42.82
C ARG A 285 -11.57 -7.86 42.71
N ARG A 286 -12.02 -6.89 41.92
CA ARG A 286 -13.41 -6.84 41.44
C ARG A 286 -13.56 -7.71 40.18
N GLY A 287 -14.62 -8.52 40.18
CA GLY A 287 -14.97 -9.44 39.10
C GLY A 287 -15.17 -8.76 37.75
N TRP A 288 -14.98 -9.53 36.68
CA TRP A 288 -15.07 -9.08 35.30
C TRP A 288 -16.52 -8.71 34.94
N PRO A 289 -16.82 -7.49 34.46
CA PRO A 289 -18.12 -7.20 33.91
C PRO A 289 -18.22 -7.74 32.47
N THR A 290 -19.22 -8.57 32.21
CA THR A 290 -19.62 -9.00 30.88
C THR A 290 -20.32 -7.84 30.16
N THR A 291 -19.67 -7.22 29.18
CA THR A 291 -20.30 -6.26 28.27
C THR A 291 -20.58 -6.95 26.93
N ARG A 292 -21.85 -6.99 26.52
CA ARG A 292 -22.27 -7.46 25.19
C ARG A 292 -21.77 -6.50 24.11
N ALA A 293 -20.99 -7.02 23.16
CA ALA A 293 -20.71 -6.31 21.92
C ALA A 293 -21.99 -6.26 21.06
N GLY A 294 -22.35 -5.06 20.60
CA GLY A 294 -23.45 -4.85 19.67
C GLY A 294 -23.11 -5.39 18.29
N THR A 295 -23.96 -6.26 17.76
CA THR A 295 -23.92 -6.73 16.36
C THR A 295 -24.74 -5.80 15.47
N CYS A 296 -24.14 -5.34 14.36
CA CYS A 296 -24.91 -4.77 13.24
C CYS A 296 -25.76 -5.88 12.60
N THR A 297 -27.05 -5.92 12.92
CA THR A 297 -28.01 -6.85 12.32
C THR A 297 -28.58 -6.25 11.03
N GLY A 298 -28.20 -6.81 9.88
CA GLY A 298 -29.01 -6.71 8.65
C GLY A 298 -30.25 -7.61 8.74
N PRO A 299 -31.28 -7.39 7.91
CA PRO A 299 -32.54 -8.11 7.98
C PRO A 299 -32.37 -9.61 7.72
N ARG A 300 -32.97 -10.44 8.58
CA ARG A 300 -32.98 -11.91 8.47
C ARG A 300 -33.71 -12.35 7.20
N ARG A 301 -33.05 -13.15 6.36
CA ARG A 301 -33.70 -13.92 5.29
C ARG A 301 -34.53 -15.06 5.88
N THR A 302 -35.73 -15.25 5.36
CA THR A 302 -36.53 -16.49 5.52
C THR A 302 -35.91 -17.63 4.72
N PRO A 303 -35.94 -18.90 5.19
CA PRO A 303 -35.38 -20.02 4.45
C PRO A 303 -36.33 -20.44 3.32
N ARG A 304 -35.82 -20.48 2.07
CA ARG A 304 -36.47 -21.21 0.97
C ARG A 304 -36.12 -22.70 1.11
N GLY A 305 -37.15 -23.55 0.99
CA GLY A 305 -37.11 -24.98 1.25
C GLY A 305 -36.12 -25.77 0.39
N SER A 306 -35.64 -26.87 0.96
CA SER A 306 -34.77 -27.85 0.33
C SER A 306 -35.53 -28.73 -0.67
N THR A 307 -35.09 -28.77 -1.92
CA THR A 307 -35.45 -29.85 -2.85
C THR A 307 -34.44 -30.99 -2.65
N ARG A 308 -34.88 -32.13 -2.09
CA ARG A 308 -34.13 -33.38 -2.09
C ARG A 308 -34.24 -34.04 -3.47
N SER A 309 -33.12 -34.32 -4.12
CA SER A 309 -33.04 -35.26 -5.24
C SER A 309 -32.57 -36.62 -4.72
N ASN A 310 -33.44 -37.61 -4.80
CA ASN A 310 -33.16 -39.03 -4.59
C ASN A 310 -32.40 -39.58 -5.80
N SER A 311 -31.27 -40.25 -5.61
CA SER A 311 -30.66 -41.10 -6.64
C SER A 311 -30.51 -42.52 -6.09
N SER A 312 -31.34 -43.39 -6.62
CA SER A 312 -31.39 -44.83 -6.41
C SER A 312 -30.17 -45.52 -7.05
N SER A 313 -29.57 -46.48 -6.36
CA SER A 313 -28.65 -47.48 -6.94
C SER A 313 -29.42 -48.70 -7.42
N PRO A 314 -28.90 -49.45 -8.41
CA PRO A 314 -29.16 -50.88 -8.45
C PRO A 314 -27.91 -51.72 -8.84
N PRO A 315 -28.06 -53.05 -8.91
CA PRO A 315 -27.52 -54.03 -7.96
C PRO A 315 -26.04 -54.41 -8.15
#